data_AF-A0AAI9T2P0-F1
#
_entry.id   AF-A0AAI9T2P0-F1
#
_cell.length_a   1.000
_cell.length_b   1.000
_cell.length_c   1.000
_cell.angle_alpha   90.00
_cell.angle_beta   90.00
_cell.angle_gamma   90.00
#
_symmetry.space_group_name_H-M   'P 1'
#
loop_
_entity.id
_entity.type
_entity.pdbx_description
1 polymer ?
#
loop_
_entity_poly.entity_id
_entity_poly.type
_entity_poly.pdbx_seq_one_letter_code
_entity_poly.pdbx_strand_id
1 'polypeptide(L)'
;MKKLMSLLGMAFFATAGFSPIMSCKTPLKDDNNEGVEKDIEILNKISQRAINNFSVYARTKNTINSTEYQNKFDKLYTMVNKETESKKLNQMDEDVKDALATLKNGFIAVFNNICNEIYNDYSNYYPDSKPIELLSDSLNYELTFIDMAQLKTILDRPGLEKVKAVRLDFHFQFKANFKLLSTTSDYVIQYVITDNPEEMKVVLNGMVQKISRVIVNFFNTEGVFQIDKAPEFAKIYQNFDVNYTAGFANLDKIILEKLQRKIESDSELQKFVKNIKYNSSITLLSLLTSAINNTTNGVDVVRENTASYVWTGKGYQPDKITPENFVKFYRALVNVFNTGGQNLRLADFHVNLAKIQVAGFPLSGAVMNDGQALKVQVEITEEGLTNKLMEFGRLVVAFYNHFKLESNEHSGVFHLSEEAFTEILNLKNRKYKDVLKILIDDFKEAYKGKNLPGLDIFTTGNWEKRVHEVSLNKTKDTFSLRRRAVWNFDLLFGTNNAVYYTGWTSTLFTLEFTKK
;
A
#
# COMPACT_ATOMS: atom_id res chain seq x y z
N MET A 1 3.60 -44.93 26.04
CA MET A 1 2.26 -44.29 26.09
C MET A 1 2.44 -42.79 26.16
N LYS A 2 1.57 -42.05 25.44
CA LYS A 2 1.58 -40.59 25.15
C LYS A 2 2.67 -40.10 24.20
N LYS A 3 2.50 -40.46 22.91
CA LYS A 3 2.97 -39.70 21.74
C LYS A 3 2.25 -38.35 21.73
N LEU A 4 2.98 -37.24 21.81
CA LEU A 4 2.41 -35.92 21.56
C LEU A 4 2.58 -35.62 20.06
N MET A 5 1.54 -35.95 19.28
CA MET A 5 1.31 -35.27 18.01
C MET A 5 0.91 -33.83 18.34
N SER A 6 1.79 -32.86 18.13
CA SER A 6 1.35 -31.49 17.89
C SER A 6 1.31 -31.28 16.38
N LEU A 7 0.10 -31.37 15.85
CA LEU A 7 -0.30 -30.95 14.53
C LEU A 7 0.33 -29.60 14.14
N LEU A 8 1.07 -29.58 13.04
CA LEU A 8 1.25 -28.37 12.23
C LEU A 8 -0.10 -28.06 11.58
N GLY A 9 -0.95 -27.36 12.33
CA GLY A 9 -2.19 -26.81 11.82
C GLY A 9 -1.87 -25.73 10.80
N MET A 10 -2.12 -26.01 9.52
CA MET A 10 -2.29 -24.98 8.50
C MET A 10 -3.52 -24.15 8.88
N ALA A 11 -3.30 -23.09 9.66
CA ALA A 11 -4.35 -22.15 10.00
C ALA A 11 -4.64 -21.27 8.78
N PHE A 12 -5.86 -21.36 8.26
CA PHE A 12 -6.39 -20.51 7.21
C PHE A 12 -6.58 -19.10 7.76
N PHE A 13 -5.71 -18.17 7.37
CA PHE A 13 -5.93 -16.75 7.57
C PHE A 13 -5.85 -16.04 6.22
N ALA A 14 -6.96 -15.42 5.82
CA ALA A 14 -6.99 -14.46 4.71
C ALA A 14 -6.17 -13.23 5.12
N THR A 15 -5.10 -12.94 4.39
CA THR A 15 -4.21 -11.80 4.66
C THR A 15 -4.10 -10.93 3.42
N ALA A 16 -4.18 -9.61 3.62
CA ALA A 16 -4.06 -8.59 2.59
C ALA A 16 -2.62 -8.56 2.02
N GLY A 17 -2.43 -8.94 0.76
CA GLY A 17 -1.16 -8.77 0.05
C GLY A 17 -1.16 -7.44 -0.69
N PHE A 18 -0.04 -6.70 -0.61
CA PHE A 18 0.12 -5.45 -1.35
C PHE A 18 1.32 -5.55 -2.30
N SER A 19 1.10 -5.18 -3.55
CA SER A 19 2.14 -4.85 -4.54
C SER A 19 2.25 -3.33 -4.67
N PRO A 20 3.41 -2.76 -5.01
CA PRO A 20 3.54 -1.31 -5.22
C PRO A 20 2.62 -0.87 -6.38
N ILE A 21 1.67 0.02 -6.09
CA ILE A 21 0.78 0.59 -7.10
C ILE A 21 1.61 1.51 -8.01
N MET A 22 1.78 1.12 -9.27
CA MET A 22 2.30 2.00 -10.32
C MET A 22 1.16 2.61 -11.12
N SER A 23 1.10 3.94 -11.11
CA SER A 23 0.43 4.83 -12.07
C SER A 23 -1.04 4.49 -12.41
N CYS A 24 -1.98 5.19 -11.78
CA CYS A 24 -3.34 5.31 -12.32
C CYS A 24 -3.31 5.98 -13.70
N LYS A 25 -4.01 5.40 -14.69
CA LYS A 25 -4.30 6.05 -15.97
C LYS A 25 -5.82 6.22 -16.09
N THR A 26 -6.28 7.45 -16.24
CA THR A 26 -7.68 7.80 -16.51
C THR A 26 -7.89 7.97 -18.02
N PRO A 27 -8.74 7.17 -18.67
CA PRO A 27 -9.37 7.56 -19.94
C PRO A 27 -10.48 8.56 -19.61
N LEU A 28 -10.37 9.78 -20.14
CA LEU A 28 -11.34 10.86 -19.91
C LEU A 28 -12.72 10.52 -20.51
N LYS A 29 -13.76 10.44 -19.67
CA LYS A 29 -15.13 10.91 -19.96
C LYS A 29 -16.00 10.95 -18.68
N ASP A 30 -16.66 12.08 -18.46
CA ASP A 30 -17.59 12.44 -17.38
C ASP A 30 -18.21 11.33 -16.50
N ASP A 31 -17.98 11.41 -15.19
CA ASP A 31 -19.00 11.10 -14.17
C ASP A 31 -18.69 11.76 -12.80
N ASN A 32 -19.73 12.06 -12.04
CA ASN A 32 -19.71 12.93 -10.85
C ASN A 32 -18.73 12.51 -9.72
N ASN A 33 -17.98 13.48 -9.18
CA ASN A 33 -16.79 13.27 -8.32
C ASN A 33 -17.00 12.81 -6.87
N GLU A 34 -18.23 12.83 -6.31
CA GLU A 34 -18.52 12.17 -5.02
C GLU A 34 -18.45 10.63 -5.12
N GLY A 35 -18.57 10.09 -6.34
CA GLY A 35 -18.27 8.70 -6.63
C GLY A 35 -16.78 8.41 -6.56
N VAL A 36 -15.92 9.26 -7.14
CA VAL A 36 -14.57 8.85 -7.54
C VAL A 36 -13.64 8.49 -6.37
N GLU A 37 -13.80 9.07 -5.18
CA GLU A 37 -13.03 8.63 -3.99
C GLU A 37 -13.48 7.26 -3.47
N LYS A 38 -14.79 7.07 -3.33
CA LYS A 38 -15.38 5.75 -3.07
C LYS A 38 -15.04 4.77 -4.19
N ASP A 39 -14.91 5.24 -5.43
CA ASP A 39 -14.55 4.44 -6.59
C ASP A 39 -13.06 4.04 -6.55
N ILE A 40 -12.16 4.92 -6.09
CA ILE A 40 -10.76 4.54 -5.80
C ILE A 40 -10.71 3.56 -4.62
N GLU A 41 -11.50 3.78 -3.57
CA GLU A 41 -11.57 2.87 -2.43
C GLU A 41 -12.05 1.49 -2.88
N ILE A 42 -13.08 1.43 -3.71
CA ILE A 42 -13.60 0.19 -4.29
C ILE A 42 -12.57 -0.43 -5.24
N LEU A 43 -11.90 0.36 -6.09
CA LEU A 43 -10.81 -0.11 -6.95
C LEU A 43 -9.66 -0.73 -6.12
N ASN A 44 -9.32 -0.11 -5.00
CA ASN A 44 -8.31 -0.63 -4.06
C ASN A 44 -8.81 -1.92 -3.40
N LYS A 45 -10.06 -2.00 -2.97
CA LYS A 45 -10.67 -3.23 -2.43
C LYS A 45 -10.65 -4.37 -3.46
N ILE A 46 -10.97 -4.08 -4.72
CA ILE A 46 -10.89 -5.04 -5.83
C ILE A 46 -9.46 -5.55 -6.01
N SER A 47 -8.50 -4.62 -6.10
CA SER A 47 -7.08 -4.94 -6.27
C SER A 47 -6.56 -5.81 -5.12
N GLN A 48 -6.88 -5.43 -3.88
CA GLN A 48 -6.52 -6.17 -2.68
C GLN A 48 -7.14 -7.56 -2.66
N ARG A 49 -8.42 -7.69 -3.00
CA ARG A 49 -9.07 -9.00 -3.07
C ARG A 49 -8.40 -9.92 -4.09
N ALA A 50 -8.01 -9.41 -5.25
CA ALA A 50 -7.28 -10.18 -6.24
C ALA A 50 -5.93 -10.67 -5.70
N ILE A 51 -5.13 -9.76 -5.14
CA ILE A 51 -3.81 -10.08 -4.58
C ILE A 51 -3.90 -11.11 -3.44
N ASN A 52 -4.91 -11.02 -2.59
CA ASN A 52 -5.12 -11.95 -1.47
C ASN A 52 -5.36 -13.37 -1.97
N ASN A 53 -6.20 -13.49 -3.00
CA ASN A 53 -6.47 -14.78 -3.60
C ASN A 53 -5.25 -15.33 -4.35
N PHE A 54 -4.47 -14.48 -5.04
CA PHE A 54 -3.20 -14.91 -5.62
C PHE A 54 -2.20 -15.36 -4.56
N SER A 55 -2.17 -14.71 -3.40
CA SER A 55 -1.34 -15.11 -2.25
C SER A 55 -1.75 -16.47 -1.70
N VAL A 56 -3.06 -16.72 -1.56
CA VAL A 56 -3.59 -18.03 -1.12
C VAL A 56 -3.25 -19.11 -2.15
N TYR A 57 -3.44 -18.84 -3.43
CA TYR A 57 -3.07 -19.76 -4.51
C TYR A 57 -1.58 -20.08 -4.49
N ALA A 58 -0.72 -19.05 -4.43
CA ALA A 58 0.73 -19.22 -4.35
C ALA A 58 1.15 -20.05 -3.13
N ARG A 59 0.46 -19.94 -1.98
CA ARG A 59 0.77 -20.75 -0.79
C ARG A 59 0.33 -22.21 -0.90
N THR A 60 -0.74 -22.49 -1.64
CA THR A 60 -1.39 -23.83 -1.66
C THR A 60 -1.07 -24.65 -2.89
N LYS A 61 -0.60 -24.00 -3.97
CA LYS A 61 -0.34 -24.62 -5.28
C LYS A 61 1.05 -24.27 -5.84
N ASN A 62 1.98 -23.78 -5.02
CA ASN A 62 3.34 -23.51 -5.46
C ASN A 62 4.14 -24.77 -5.82
N THR A 63 3.84 -25.94 -5.25
CA THR A 63 4.58 -27.16 -5.57
C THR A 63 3.87 -27.93 -6.67
N ILE A 64 4.56 -28.14 -7.79
CA ILE A 64 4.05 -28.83 -8.98
C ILE A 64 4.71 -30.21 -9.05
N ASN A 65 3.88 -31.26 -8.99
CA ASN A 65 4.32 -32.62 -9.19
C ASN A 65 4.52 -32.91 -10.68
N SER A 66 5.76 -32.86 -11.17
CA SER A 66 6.03 -33.03 -12.60
C SER A 66 5.64 -34.41 -13.14
N THR A 67 5.59 -35.44 -12.27
CA THR A 67 5.25 -36.81 -12.70
C THR A 67 3.80 -36.95 -13.16
N GLU A 68 2.92 -36.05 -12.74
CA GLU A 68 1.49 -36.03 -13.14
C GLU A 68 1.28 -35.49 -14.57
N TYR A 69 2.32 -34.94 -15.20
CA TYR A 69 2.20 -34.19 -16.46
C TYR A 69 3.00 -34.78 -17.62
N GLN A 70 3.21 -36.11 -17.66
CA GLN A 70 3.74 -36.83 -18.83
C GLN A 70 4.95 -36.14 -19.50
N ASN A 71 6.07 -36.01 -18.75
CA ASN A 71 7.36 -35.46 -19.16
C ASN A 71 7.36 -33.98 -19.62
N LYS A 72 6.22 -33.26 -19.57
CA LYS A 72 6.12 -31.86 -20.02
C LYS A 72 7.12 -30.91 -19.37
N PHE A 73 7.54 -31.20 -18.13
CA PHE A 73 8.45 -30.36 -17.36
C PHE A 73 9.93 -30.79 -17.43
N ASP A 74 10.25 -31.92 -18.07
CA ASP A 74 11.57 -32.56 -17.96
C ASP A 74 12.71 -31.66 -18.47
N LYS A 75 12.44 -30.91 -19.54
CA LYS A 75 13.41 -29.99 -20.15
C LYS A 75 13.85 -28.89 -19.20
N LEU A 76 12.97 -28.42 -18.31
CA LEU A 76 13.28 -27.36 -17.35
C LEU A 76 14.45 -27.75 -16.44
N TYR A 77 14.53 -29.02 -16.01
CA TYR A 77 15.61 -29.50 -15.12
C TYR A 77 17.01 -29.38 -15.73
N THR A 78 17.10 -29.29 -17.05
CA THR A 78 18.38 -29.24 -17.79
C THR A 78 18.75 -27.84 -18.28
N MET A 79 17.83 -26.88 -18.19
CA MET A 79 18.01 -25.52 -18.72
C MET A 79 18.78 -24.60 -17.77
N VAL A 80 18.87 -24.96 -16.49
CA VAL A 80 19.55 -24.19 -15.44
C VAL A 80 20.38 -25.13 -14.56
N ASN A 81 21.50 -24.63 -14.06
CA ASN A 81 22.45 -25.36 -13.23
C ASN A 81 23.29 -24.37 -12.39
N LYS A 82 24.39 -24.83 -11.77
CA LYS A 82 25.27 -23.96 -10.98
C LYS A 82 25.99 -22.86 -11.78
N GLU A 83 26.20 -23.08 -13.07
CA GLU A 83 26.88 -22.15 -13.98
C GLU A 83 25.88 -21.20 -14.65
N THR A 84 24.66 -21.69 -14.89
CA THR A 84 23.51 -20.94 -15.43
C THR A 84 22.39 -20.96 -14.39
N GLU A 85 22.54 -20.15 -13.34
CA GLU A 85 21.63 -20.17 -12.18
C GLU A 85 20.19 -19.73 -12.54
N SER A 86 20.02 -18.85 -13.53
CA SER A 86 18.72 -18.35 -13.96
C SER A 86 18.64 -18.26 -15.50
N LYS A 87 17.44 -18.48 -16.04
CA LYS A 87 17.12 -18.34 -17.46
C LYS A 87 15.69 -17.82 -17.63
N LYS A 88 15.55 -16.71 -18.36
CA LYS A 88 14.23 -16.25 -18.84
C LYS A 88 13.72 -17.21 -19.91
N LEU A 89 12.46 -17.64 -19.79
CA LEU A 89 11.84 -18.57 -20.72
C LEU A 89 10.96 -17.83 -21.72
N ASN A 90 11.04 -18.27 -22.98
CA ASN A 90 10.16 -17.80 -24.04
C ASN A 90 8.94 -18.72 -24.13
N GLN A 91 7.73 -18.16 -24.11
CA GLN A 91 6.47 -18.91 -24.23
C GLN A 91 6.31 -19.64 -25.57
N MET A 92 7.04 -19.21 -26.60
CA MET A 92 7.03 -19.81 -27.94
C MET A 92 8.13 -20.88 -28.13
N ASP A 93 8.99 -21.10 -27.14
CA ASP A 93 10.02 -22.13 -27.22
C ASP A 93 9.39 -23.52 -27.08
N GLU A 94 9.56 -24.34 -28.12
CA GLU A 94 9.02 -25.70 -28.23
C GLU A 94 9.44 -26.60 -27.05
N ASP A 95 10.61 -26.38 -26.46
CA ASP A 95 11.10 -27.18 -25.33
C ASP A 95 10.33 -26.90 -24.02
N VAL A 96 9.61 -25.77 -23.92
CA VAL A 96 8.95 -25.34 -22.67
C VAL A 96 7.49 -24.90 -22.84
N LYS A 97 7.00 -24.73 -24.07
CA LYS A 97 5.65 -24.21 -24.33
C LYS A 97 4.55 -24.98 -23.60
N ASP A 98 4.65 -26.31 -23.53
CA ASP A 98 3.63 -27.16 -22.93
C ASP A 98 3.64 -27.07 -21.40
N ALA A 99 4.83 -26.98 -20.80
CA ALA A 99 4.99 -26.72 -19.36
C ALA A 99 4.40 -25.36 -18.98
N LEU A 100 4.76 -24.31 -19.73
CA LEU A 100 4.29 -22.95 -19.47
C LEU A 100 2.78 -22.81 -19.70
N ALA A 101 2.24 -23.43 -20.75
CA ALA A 101 0.80 -23.48 -21.00
C ALA A 101 0.04 -24.19 -19.87
N THR A 102 0.59 -25.27 -19.33
CA THR A 102 -0.01 -26.01 -18.20
C THR A 102 -0.14 -25.11 -16.97
N LEU A 103 0.93 -24.40 -16.59
CA LEU A 103 0.93 -23.48 -15.45
C LEU A 103 0.01 -22.29 -15.69
N LYS A 104 0.08 -21.68 -16.88
CA LYS A 104 -0.78 -20.57 -17.29
C LYS A 104 -2.26 -20.93 -17.20
N ASN A 105 -2.66 -22.09 -17.73
CA ASN A 105 -4.06 -22.53 -17.70
C ASN A 105 -4.56 -22.78 -16.29
N GLY A 106 -3.73 -23.39 -15.43
CA GLY A 106 -4.04 -23.56 -14.01
C GLY A 106 -4.24 -22.24 -13.28
N PHE A 107 -3.39 -21.25 -13.55
CA PHE A 107 -3.53 -19.91 -12.98
C PHE A 107 -4.76 -19.16 -13.54
N ILE A 108 -4.99 -19.20 -14.85
CA ILE A 108 -6.14 -18.52 -15.49
C ILE A 108 -7.47 -19.00 -14.91
N ALA A 109 -7.61 -20.29 -14.59
CA ALA A 109 -8.81 -20.80 -13.95
C ALA A 109 -9.08 -20.11 -12.59
N VAL A 110 -8.02 -19.93 -11.80
CA VAL A 110 -8.10 -19.22 -10.51
C VAL A 110 -8.37 -17.73 -10.71
N PHE A 111 -7.67 -17.09 -11.65
CA PHE A 111 -7.89 -15.69 -12.01
C PHE A 111 -9.36 -15.43 -12.41
N ASN A 112 -9.91 -16.29 -13.27
CA ASN A 112 -11.30 -16.18 -13.72
C ASN A 112 -12.29 -16.37 -12.58
N ASN A 113 -12.04 -17.31 -11.65
CA ASN A 113 -12.91 -17.47 -10.49
C ASN A 113 -12.93 -16.20 -9.62
N ILE A 114 -11.76 -15.64 -9.32
CA ILE A 114 -11.64 -14.37 -8.57
C ILE A 114 -12.37 -13.24 -9.30
N CYS A 115 -12.18 -13.14 -10.62
CA CYS A 115 -12.86 -12.13 -11.44
C CYS A 115 -14.38 -12.26 -11.35
N ASN A 116 -14.91 -13.49 -11.41
CA ASN A 116 -16.35 -13.75 -11.33
C ASN A 116 -16.91 -13.43 -9.94
N GLU A 117 -16.19 -13.78 -8.87
CA GLU A 117 -16.60 -13.45 -7.52
C GLU A 117 -16.69 -11.93 -7.29
N ILE A 118 -15.69 -11.17 -7.77
CA ILE A 118 -15.70 -9.71 -7.69
C ILE A 118 -16.83 -9.14 -8.57
N TYR A 119 -17.01 -9.68 -9.77
CA TYR A 119 -18.07 -9.28 -10.68
C TYR A 119 -19.44 -9.40 -10.02
N ASN A 120 -19.72 -10.51 -9.33
CA ASN A 120 -21.01 -10.75 -8.70
C ASN A 120 -21.34 -9.69 -7.62
N ASP A 121 -20.35 -9.31 -6.80
CA ASP A 121 -20.53 -8.33 -5.72
C ASP A 121 -20.74 -6.89 -6.23
N TYR A 122 -20.29 -6.61 -7.45
CA TYR A 122 -20.31 -5.29 -8.06
C TYR A 122 -21.01 -5.30 -9.44
N SER A 123 -21.91 -6.25 -9.67
CA SER A 123 -22.42 -6.60 -11.00
C SER A 123 -23.02 -5.42 -11.77
N ASN A 124 -23.69 -4.51 -11.06
CA ASN A 124 -24.26 -3.28 -11.62
C ASN A 124 -23.23 -2.34 -12.27
N TYR A 125 -21.93 -2.49 -11.99
CA TYR A 125 -20.86 -1.66 -12.52
C TYR A 125 -20.11 -2.30 -13.69
N TYR A 126 -20.44 -3.54 -14.06
CA TYR A 126 -19.73 -4.32 -15.07
C TYR A 126 -20.63 -4.86 -16.19
N PRO A 127 -21.52 -4.07 -16.81
CA PRO A 127 -22.35 -4.57 -17.90
C PRO A 127 -21.51 -5.05 -19.10
N ASP A 128 -20.43 -4.33 -19.43
CA ASP A 128 -19.58 -4.56 -20.61
C ASP A 128 -18.08 -4.59 -20.29
N SER A 129 -17.70 -4.70 -19.01
CA SER A 129 -16.30 -4.68 -18.59
C SER A 129 -16.02 -5.71 -17.49
N LYS A 130 -14.73 -5.95 -17.19
CA LYS A 130 -14.32 -6.89 -16.14
C LYS A 130 -13.66 -6.15 -14.96
N PRO A 131 -13.91 -6.58 -13.72
CA PRO A 131 -13.30 -5.98 -12.53
C PRO A 131 -11.79 -6.14 -12.49
N ILE A 132 -11.27 -7.23 -13.03
CA ILE A 132 -9.83 -7.47 -13.19
C ILE A 132 -9.53 -8.06 -14.57
N GLU A 133 -8.39 -7.69 -15.13
CA GLU A 133 -7.91 -8.13 -16.43
C GLU A 133 -6.43 -8.51 -16.33
N LEU A 134 -6.05 -9.65 -16.90
CA LEU A 134 -4.66 -10.05 -17.00
C LEU A 134 -4.04 -9.37 -18.23
N LEU A 135 -2.92 -8.67 -18.05
CA LEU A 135 -2.19 -8.08 -19.17
C LEU A 135 -1.34 -9.16 -19.84
N SER A 136 -1.86 -9.79 -20.90
CA SER A 136 -1.22 -10.95 -21.54
C SER A 136 0.23 -10.71 -22.00
N ASP A 137 0.56 -9.49 -22.40
CA ASP A 137 1.90 -9.12 -22.84
C ASP A 137 2.90 -8.94 -21.69
N SER A 138 2.42 -8.92 -20.44
CA SER A 138 3.26 -8.81 -19.23
C SER A 138 3.74 -10.15 -18.68
N LEU A 139 3.24 -11.26 -19.23
CA LEU A 139 3.53 -12.60 -18.72
C LEU A 139 4.99 -12.96 -18.99
N ASN A 140 5.77 -13.10 -17.91
CA ASN A 140 7.18 -13.47 -17.97
C ASN A 140 7.46 -14.63 -17.03
N TYR A 141 8.37 -15.51 -17.44
CA TYR A 141 8.75 -16.71 -16.71
C TYR A 141 10.26 -16.73 -16.54
N GLU A 142 10.72 -16.79 -15.29
CA GLU A 142 12.12 -16.92 -14.96
C GLU A 142 12.35 -18.26 -14.28
N LEU A 143 13.11 -19.14 -14.95
CA LEU A 143 13.51 -20.42 -14.41
C LEU A 143 14.80 -20.23 -13.61
N THR A 144 14.84 -20.77 -12.40
CA THR A 144 15.99 -20.69 -11.50
C THR A 144 16.38 -22.06 -11.00
N PHE A 145 17.69 -22.31 -10.95
CA PHE A 145 18.29 -23.52 -10.42
C PHE A 145 18.05 -23.64 -8.92
N ILE A 146 17.70 -24.85 -8.46
CA ILE A 146 17.68 -25.21 -7.05
C ILE A 146 18.86 -26.15 -6.78
N ASP A 147 19.79 -25.73 -5.92
CA ASP A 147 21.00 -26.52 -5.62
C ASP A 147 20.69 -27.61 -4.59
N MET A 148 20.17 -28.74 -5.09
CA MET A 148 19.82 -29.90 -4.27
C MET A 148 20.99 -30.46 -3.46
N ALA A 149 22.22 -30.32 -3.94
CA ALA A 149 23.43 -30.74 -3.21
C ALA A 149 23.73 -29.82 -2.02
N GLN A 150 23.51 -28.50 -2.16
CA GLN A 150 23.60 -27.58 -1.04
C GLN A 150 22.47 -27.82 -0.04
N LEU A 151 21.23 -27.98 -0.50
CA LEU A 151 20.09 -28.28 0.38
C LEU A 151 20.32 -29.57 1.19
N LYS A 152 20.86 -30.62 0.54
CA LYS A 152 21.29 -31.87 1.20
C LYS A 152 22.24 -31.60 2.36
N THR A 153 23.25 -30.77 2.11
CA THR A 153 24.30 -30.44 3.10
C THR A 153 23.73 -29.60 4.24
N ILE A 154 22.82 -28.67 3.96
CA ILE A 154 22.23 -27.78 4.97
C ILE A 154 21.27 -28.54 5.90
N LEU A 155 20.54 -29.51 5.36
CA LEU A 155 19.52 -30.30 6.08
C LEU A 155 20.04 -31.65 6.58
N ASP A 156 21.29 -32.01 6.31
CA ASP A 156 21.88 -33.32 6.62
C ASP A 156 21.01 -34.49 6.14
N ARG A 157 20.55 -34.42 4.87
CA ARG A 157 19.54 -35.34 4.31
C ARG A 157 20.05 -36.10 3.08
N PRO A 158 20.68 -37.28 3.26
CA PRO A 158 21.22 -38.08 2.16
C PRO A 158 20.16 -38.49 1.14
N GLY A 159 20.52 -38.49 -0.15
CA GLY A 159 19.63 -38.89 -1.24
C GLY A 159 18.84 -37.73 -1.85
N LEU A 160 18.79 -36.57 -1.19
CA LEU A 160 18.11 -35.38 -1.71
C LEU A 160 18.72 -34.88 -3.02
N GLU A 161 20.00 -35.12 -3.25
CA GLU A 161 20.70 -34.77 -4.51
C GLU A 161 20.16 -35.48 -5.76
N LYS A 162 19.37 -36.55 -5.58
CA LYS A 162 18.75 -37.30 -6.69
C LYS A 162 17.38 -36.74 -7.10
N VAL A 163 16.77 -35.91 -6.26
CA VAL A 163 15.48 -35.28 -6.55
C VAL A 163 15.69 -34.21 -7.60
N LYS A 164 14.85 -34.19 -8.63
CA LYS A 164 14.85 -33.12 -9.63
C LYS A 164 13.95 -32.01 -9.12
N ALA A 165 14.48 -30.80 -9.05
CA ALA A 165 13.70 -29.63 -8.68
C ALA A 165 14.25 -28.37 -9.37
N VAL A 166 13.34 -27.52 -9.82
CA VAL A 166 13.64 -26.17 -10.31
C VAL A 166 12.60 -25.19 -9.77
N ARG A 167 12.99 -23.93 -9.64
CA ARG A 167 12.06 -22.85 -9.31
C ARG A 167 11.63 -22.16 -10.60
N LEU A 168 10.35 -21.91 -10.75
CA LEU A 168 9.84 -21.06 -11.82
C LEU A 168 9.12 -19.86 -11.23
N ASP A 169 9.66 -18.67 -11.43
CA ASP A 169 9.02 -17.42 -11.05
C ASP A 169 8.13 -16.96 -12.20
N PHE A 170 6.81 -16.99 -11.98
CA PHE A 170 5.80 -16.53 -12.93
C PHE A 170 5.39 -15.11 -12.58
N HIS A 171 5.88 -14.16 -13.39
CA HIS A 171 5.58 -12.74 -13.29
C HIS A 171 4.41 -12.38 -14.19
N PHE A 172 3.48 -11.59 -13.66
CA PHE A 172 2.38 -11.05 -14.43
C PHE A 172 1.94 -9.70 -13.89
N GLN A 173 1.35 -8.90 -14.77
CA GLN A 173 0.59 -7.72 -14.39
C GLN A 173 -0.90 -8.01 -14.54
N PHE A 174 -1.66 -7.58 -13.55
CA PHE A 174 -3.10 -7.50 -13.67
C PHE A 174 -3.54 -6.05 -13.50
N LYS A 175 -4.58 -5.70 -14.23
CA LYS A 175 -5.26 -4.42 -14.16
C LYS A 175 -6.55 -4.62 -13.38
N ALA A 176 -6.74 -3.88 -12.30
CA ALA A 176 -8.05 -3.75 -11.69
C ALA A 176 -8.77 -2.56 -12.33
N ASN A 177 -10.07 -2.69 -12.55
CA ASN A 177 -10.93 -1.68 -13.14
C ASN A 177 -12.12 -1.44 -12.22
N PHE A 178 -12.51 -0.18 -12.05
CA PHE A 178 -13.79 0.19 -11.46
C PHE A 178 -14.28 1.49 -12.11
N LYS A 179 -15.41 1.41 -12.82
CA LYS A 179 -15.89 2.45 -13.73
C LYS A 179 -14.77 2.86 -14.70
N LEU A 180 -14.34 4.11 -14.68
CA LEU A 180 -13.29 4.67 -15.53
C LEU A 180 -11.89 4.61 -14.92
N LEU A 181 -11.80 4.17 -13.67
CA LEU A 181 -10.54 4.09 -12.95
C LEU A 181 -9.89 2.74 -13.21
N SER A 182 -8.57 2.76 -13.31
CA SER A 182 -7.79 1.54 -13.34
C SER A 182 -6.46 1.68 -12.64
N THR A 183 -6.00 0.56 -12.09
CA THR A 183 -4.67 0.42 -11.51
C THR A 183 -4.06 -0.86 -12.02
N THR A 184 -2.77 -0.82 -12.34
CA THR A 184 -2.00 -2.00 -12.76
C THR A 184 -1.07 -2.39 -11.62
N SER A 185 -1.03 -3.68 -11.31
CA SER A 185 -0.18 -4.23 -10.26
C SER A 185 0.65 -5.38 -10.81
N ASP A 186 1.94 -5.36 -10.53
CA ASP A 186 2.86 -6.48 -10.75
C ASP A 186 2.68 -7.52 -9.65
N TYR A 187 2.76 -8.80 -10.02
CA TYR A 187 2.72 -9.91 -9.09
C TYR A 187 3.64 -11.04 -9.57
N VAL A 188 4.15 -11.81 -8.61
CA VAL A 188 4.98 -12.99 -8.88
C VAL A 188 4.49 -14.20 -8.09
N ILE A 189 4.36 -15.33 -8.76
CA ILE A 189 4.12 -16.64 -8.12
C ILE A 189 5.38 -17.48 -8.31
N GLN A 190 5.93 -17.99 -7.22
CA GLN A 190 7.10 -18.85 -7.25
C GLN A 190 6.65 -20.31 -7.20
N TYR A 191 6.82 -21.05 -8.30
CA TYR A 191 6.56 -22.48 -8.35
C TYR A 191 7.83 -23.28 -8.06
N VAL A 192 7.70 -24.37 -7.31
CA VAL A 192 8.70 -25.44 -7.21
C VAL A 192 8.20 -26.59 -8.06
N ILE A 193 8.86 -26.84 -9.19
CA ILE A 193 8.53 -27.95 -10.08
C ILE A 193 9.48 -29.09 -9.74
N THR A 194 8.93 -30.25 -9.38
CA THR A 194 9.73 -31.37 -8.88
C THR A 194 9.12 -32.73 -9.23
N ASP A 195 9.97 -33.76 -9.33
CA ASP A 195 9.55 -35.15 -9.43
C ASP A 195 9.24 -35.81 -8.08
N ASN A 196 9.52 -35.14 -6.96
CA ASN A 196 9.25 -35.64 -5.62
C ASN A 196 8.72 -34.56 -4.66
N PRO A 197 7.41 -34.23 -4.74
CA PRO A 197 6.79 -33.20 -3.92
C PRO A 197 6.91 -33.44 -2.41
N GLU A 198 6.85 -34.70 -1.96
CA GLU A 198 6.92 -35.03 -0.54
C GLU A 198 8.31 -34.74 0.03
N GLU A 199 9.40 -35.06 -0.70
CA GLU A 199 10.74 -34.65 -0.29
C GLU A 199 10.90 -33.14 -0.26
N MET A 200 10.37 -32.42 -1.27
CA MET A 200 10.42 -30.95 -1.28
C MET A 200 9.61 -30.30 -0.16
N LYS A 201 8.52 -30.93 0.30
CA LYS A 201 7.78 -30.51 1.48
C LYS A 201 8.61 -30.67 2.75
N VAL A 202 9.39 -31.75 2.86
CA VAL A 202 10.30 -31.91 4.01
C VAL A 202 11.46 -30.91 3.94
N VAL A 203 11.99 -30.62 2.75
CA VAL A 203 12.96 -29.53 2.55
C VAL A 203 12.40 -28.20 3.03
N LEU A 204 11.20 -27.84 2.59
CA LEU A 204 10.52 -26.60 3.01
C LEU A 204 10.42 -26.53 4.53
N ASN A 205 9.88 -27.57 5.17
CA ASN A 205 9.71 -27.59 6.62
C ASN A 205 11.05 -27.45 7.35
N GLY A 206 12.10 -28.17 6.93
CA GLY A 206 13.42 -28.10 7.53
C GLY A 206 14.07 -26.72 7.40
N MET A 207 13.94 -26.07 6.23
CA MET A 207 14.47 -24.72 6.00
C MET A 207 13.70 -23.67 6.77
N VAL A 208 12.37 -23.74 6.73
CA VAL A 208 11.50 -22.85 7.52
C VAL A 208 11.81 -22.98 9.00
N GLN A 209 12.03 -24.18 9.53
CA GLN A 209 12.39 -24.37 10.94
C GLN A 209 13.72 -23.68 11.29
N LYS A 210 14.78 -23.85 10.48
CA LYS A 210 16.10 -23.24 10.73
C LYS A 210 16.03 -21.71 10.68
N ILE A 211 15.35 -21.15 9.68
CA ILE A 211 15.28 -19.69 9.47
C ILE A 211 14.27 -19.02 10.40
N SER A 212 13.13 -19.65 10.67
CA SER A 212 12.08 -19.09 11.53
C SER A 212 12.59 -18.84 12.95
N ARG A 213 13.50 -19.68 13.48
CA ARG A 213 14.13 -19.43 14.79
C ARG A 213 14.75 -18.02 14.85
N VAL A 214 15.53 -17.67 13.83
CA VAL A 214 16.23 -16.38 13.77
C VAL A 214 15.26 -15.24 13.55
N ILE A 215 14.25 -15.44 12.68
CA ILE A 215 13.19 -14.45 12.44
C ILE A 215 12.39 -14.18 13.73
N VAL A 216 11.93 -15.22 14.42
CA VAL A 216 11.18 -15.10 15.67
C VAL A 216 12.03 -14.39 16.72
N ASN A 217 13.28 -14.80 16.90
CA ASN A 217 14.19 -14.14 17.84
C ASN A 217 14.41 -12.66 17.50
N PHE A 218 14.58 -12.32 16.22
CA PHE A 218 14.71 -10.95 15.75
C PHE A 218 13.50 -10.11 16.16
N PHE A 219 12.30 -10.52 15.76
CA PHE A 219 11.08 -9.75 16.03
C PHE A 219 10.71 -9.74 17.51
N ASN A 220 10.99 -10.79 18.28
CA ASN A 220 10.80 -10.79 19.73
C ASN A 220 11.78 -9.84 20.43
N THR A 221 13.01 -9.70 19.91
CA THR A 221 14.01 -8.78 20.48
C THR A 221 13.71 -7.33 20.14
N GLU A 222 13.32 -7.05 18.89
CA GLU A 222 12.91 -5.70 18.46
C GLU A 222 11.60 -5.28 19.11
N GLY A 223 10.67 -6.23 19.34
CA GLY A 223 9.35 -5.94 19.88
C GLY A 223 8.49 -5.14 18.90
N VAL A 224 7.90 -4.05 19.39
CA VAL A 224 7.07 -3.15 18.59
C VAL A 224 7.95 -2.08 17.93
N PHE A 225 7.83 -1.91 16.62
CA PHE A 225 8.56 -0.86 15.91
C PHE A 225 7.89 0.50 16.12
N GLN A 226 8.57 1.39 16.85
CA GLN A 226 8.13 2.77 17.10
C GLN A 226 8.75 3.73 16.09
N ILE A 227 7.94 4.23 15.15
CA ILE A 227 8.45 5.02 14.01
C ILE A 227 9.02 6.39 14.42
N ASP A 228 8.64 6.91 15.58
CA ASP A 228 9.04 8.23 16.09
C ASP A 228 10.22 8.20 17.05
N LYS A 229 10.67 7.01 17.49
CA LYS A 229 11.75 6.87 18.48
C LYS A 229 13.09 6.44 17.88
N ALA A 230 13.08 5.63 16.81
CA ALA A 230 14.32 5.11 16.23
C ALA A 230 14.77 5.94 15.00
N PRO A 231 16.06 6.37 14.93
CA PRO A 231 16.56 7.21 13.84
C PRO A 231 16.38 6.62 12.44
N GLU A 232 16.40 5.30 12.30
CA GLU A 232 16.19 4.63 11.01
C GLU A 232 14.80 4.89 10.41
N PHE A 233 13.79 5.14 11.25
CA PHE A 233 12.42 5.45 10.82
C PHE A 233 12.18 6.96 10.64
N ALA A 234 13.21 7.81 10.84
CA ALA A 234 13.07 9.26 10.80
C ALA A 234 12.38 9.76 9.52
N LYS A 235 12.70 9.18 8.35
CA LYS A 235 12.05 9.58 7.09
C LYS A 235 10.56 9.23 7.05
N ILE A 236 10.17 8.06 7.56
CA ILE A 236 8.76 7.64 7.65
C ILE A 236 8.01 8.60 8.58
N TYR A 237 8.59 8.91 9.74
CA TYR A 237 7.98 9.84 10.68
C TYR A 237 7.91 11.27 10.12
N GLN A 238 9.01 11.79 9.58
CA GLN A 238 9.09 13.15 9.00
C GLN A 238 8.04 13.33 7.90
N ASN A 239 7.97 12.40 6.95
CA ASN A 239 7.00 12.41 5.85
C ASN A 239 5.59 11.97 6.27
N PHE A 240 5.43 11.56 7.53
CA PHE A 240 4.22 10.94 8.06
C PHE A 240 3.67 9.85 7.14
N ASP A 241 4.54 8.96 6.66
CA ASP A 241 4.24 7.87 5.71
C ASP A 241 3.57 6.69 6.44
N VAL A 242 2.33 6.90 6.91
CA VAL A 242 1.63 5.98 7.83
C VAL A 242 0.35 5.36 7.28
N ASN A 243 -0.07 5.74 6.06
CA ASN A 243 -1.15 5.06 5.35
C ASN A 243 -0.62 3.81 4.63
N TYR A 244 -0.42 2.73 5.38
CA TYR A 244 0.14 1.49 4.84
C TYR A 244 -0.80 0.75 3.87
N THR A 245 -2.07 1.15 3.77
CA THR A 245 -2.98 0.66 2.71
C THR A 245 -2.72 1.28 1.35
N ALA A 246 -1.92 2.35 1.26
CA ALA A 246 -1.49 2.94 0.00
C ALA A 246 -0.06 2.49 -0.38
N GLY A 247 0.72 2.01 0.59
CA GLY A 247 2.03 1.41 0.38
C GLY A 247 2.90 1.48 1.63
N PHE A 248 3.88 0.59 1.74
CA PHE A 248 4.79 0.51 2.90
C PHE A 248 6.22 0.10 2.51
N ALA A 249 6.65 0.42 1.29
CA ALA A 249 7.96 0.00 0.76
C ALA A 249 9.15 0.50 1.60
N ASN A 250 9.07 1.73 2.13
CA ASN A 250 10.11 2.28 3.01
C ASN A 250 10.23 1.48 4.31
N LEU A 251 9.10 1.14 4.93
CA LEU A 251 9.03 0.34 6.15
C LEU A 251 9.56 -1.08 5.90
N ASP A 252 9.11 -1.72 4.83
CA ASP A 252 9.53 -3.08 4.42
C ASP A 252 11.05 -3.14 4.23
N LYS A 253 11.61 -2.15 3.53
CA LYS A 253 13.05 -2.06 3.29
C LYS A 253 13.85 -1.95 4.59
N ILE A 254 13.47 -1.04 5.49
CA ILE A 254 14.18 -0.84 6.77
C ILE A 254 14.17 -2.13 7.59
N ILE A 255 13.01 -2.76 7.73
CA ILE A 255 12.86 -4.00 8.51
C ILE A 255 13.62 -5.16 7.86
N LEU A 256 13.58 -5.27 6.52
CA LEU A 256 14.36 -6.27 5.79
C LEU A 256 15.86 -6.11 6.00
N GLU A 257 16.39 -4.88 5.91
CA GLU A 257 17.82 -4.63 6.14
C GLU A 257 18.25 -5.00 7.57
N LYS A 258 17.40 -4.73 8.58
CA LYS A 258 17.66 -5.15 9.97
C LYS A 258 17.64 -6.68 10.10
N LEU A 259 16.65 -7.34 9.52
CA LEU A 259 16.54 -8.80 9.54
C LEU A 259 17.72 -9.46 8.82
N GLN A 260 18.16 -8.92 7.67
CA GLN A 260 19.32 -9.38 6.92
C GLN A 260 20.57 -9.40 7.78
N ARG A 261 20.88 -8.29 8.45
CA ARG A 261 22.03 -8.22 9.38
C ARG A 261 21.91 -9.25 10.51
N LYS A 262 20.71 -9.53 11.00
CA LYS A 262 20.49 -10.54 12.04
C LYS A 262 20.71 -11.97 11.52
N ILE A 263 20.24 -12.27 10.32
CA ILE A 263 20.49 -13.55 9.64
C ILE A 263 21.99 -13.72 9.35
N GLU A 264 22.65 -12.67 8.87
CA GLU A 264 24.09 -12.62 8.58
C GLU A 264 25.00 -12.69 9.80
N SER A 265 24.47 -12.49 11.01
CA SER A 265 25.24 -12.59 12.26
C SER A 265 24.90 -13.83 13.09
N ASP A 266 23.86 -14.60 12.73
CA ASP A 266 23.49 -15.82 13.45
C ASP A 266 24.50 -16.95 13.18
N SER A 267 25.07 -17.49 14.25
CA SER A 267 26.15 -18.49 14.18
C SER A 267 25.73 -19.81 13.54
N GLU A 268 24.47 -20.22 13.67
CA GLU A 268 23.99 -21.47 13.05
C GLU A 268 23.75 -21.29 11.55
N LEU A 269 23.28 -20.10 11.15
CA LEU A 269 23.05 -19.78 9.75
C LEU A 269 24.34 -19.50 8.98
N GLN A 270 25.46 -19.14 9.64
CA GLN A 270 26.76 -18.91 8.99
C GLN A 270 27.18 -20.04 8.03
N LYS A 271 26.81 -21.28 8.36
CA LYS A 271 27.11 -22.47 7.55
C LYS A 271 26.54 -22.38 6.14
N PHE A 272 25.48 -21.59 5.94
CA PHE A 272 24.77 -21.50 4.66
C PHE A 272 24.21 -20.12 4.32
N VAL A 273 24.55 -19.08 5.07
CA VAL A 273 24.03 -17.73 4.85
C VAL A 273 24.35 -17.18 3.46
N LYS A 274 25.48 -17.59 2.88
CA LYS A 274 25.86 -17.27 1.48
C LYS A 274 24.90 -17.85 0.44
N ASN A 275 24.13 -18.87 0.81
CA ASN A 275 23.10 -19.47 -0.03
C ASN A 275 21.73 -18.79 0.15
N ILE A 276 21.59 -17.84 1.10
CA ILE A 276 20.35 -17.11 1.32
C ILE A 276 20.28 -15.91 0.38
N LYS A 277 19.24 -15.86 -0.46
CA LYS A 277 18.95 -14.75 -1.38
C LYS A 277 17.55 -14.19 -1.09
N TYR A 278 17.29 -12.95 -1.51
CA TYR A 278 16.02 -12.28 -1.29
C TYR A 278 15.37 -11.88 -2.61
N ASN A 279 14.11 -12.26 -2.84
CA ASN A 279 13.40 -11.94 -4.07
C ASN A 279 13.03 -10.45 -4.09
N SER A 280 13.54 -9.66 -5.04
CA SER A 280 13.29 -8.21 -5.13
C SER A 280 11.83 -7.86 -5.46
N SER A 281 11.08 -8.76 -6.08
CA SER A 281 9.68 -8.54 -6.49
C SER A 281 8.65 -8.88 -5.41
N ILE A 282 9.09 -9.37 -4.25
CA ILE A 282 8.23 -9.75 -3.13
C ILE A 282 8.54 -8.84 -1.94
N THR A 283 7.57 -8.45 -1.14
CA THR A 283 7.79 -7.72 0.13
C THR A 283 8.02 -8.71 1.28
N LEU A 284 8.84 -8.32 2.26
CA LEU A 284 9.02 -9.11 3.48
C LEU A 284 7.75 -9.10 4.34
N LEU A 285 7.05 -7.98 4.40
CA LEU A 285 5.87 -7.77 5.22
C LEU A 285 4.60 -7.93 4.37
N SER A 286 3.57 -8.50 4.99
CA SER A 286 2.21 -8.56 4.46
C SER A 286 1.26 -7.90 5.46
N LEU A 287 0.57 -6.85 5.03
CA LEU A 287 -0.31 -6.05 5.89
C LEU A 287 -1.51 -6.89 6.36
N LEU A 288 -1.86 -6.78 7.64
CA LEU A 288 -3.05 -7.38 8.23
C LEU A 288 -4.09 -6.32 8.52
N THR A 289 -3.67 -5.27 9.21
CA THR A 289 -4.52 -4.17 9.65
C THR A 289 -3.74 -2.88 9.55
N SER A 290 -4.45 -1.79 9.27
CA SER A 290 -3.90 -0.44 9.30
C SER A 290 -4.92 0.47 9.97
N ALA A 291 -4.50 1.16 11.02
CA ALA A 291 -5.35 2.12 11.73
C ALA A 291 -5.69 3.32 10.84
N ILE A 292 -4.71 3.76 10.04
CA ILE A 292 -4.88 4.85 9.06
C ILE A 292 -5.03 4.23 7.67
N ASN A 293 -6.13 4.57 7.02
CA ASN A 293 -6.46 4.16 5.66
C ASN A 293 -7.39 5.19 5.02
N ASN A 294 -7.83 4.95 3.77
CA ASN A 294 -8.64 5.90 3.01
C ASN A 294 -10.01 6.25 3.64
N THR A 295 -10.44 5.55 4.69
CA THR A 295 -11.70 5.84 5.40
C THR A 295 -11.48 6.36 6.82
N THR A 296 -10.26 6.28 7.35
CA THR A 296 -9.92 6.66 8.73
C THR A 296 -8.88 7.77 8.83
N ASN A 297 -8.30 8.21 7.70
CA ASN A 297 -7.34 9.31 7.61
C ASN A 297 -7.95 10.72 7.74
N GLY A 298 -9.23 10.81 8.10
CA GLY A 298 -9.96 12.07 8.30
C GLY A 298 -10.85 12.50 7.13
N VAL A 299 -11.06 11.63 6.15
CA VAL A 299 -12.07 11.82 5.09
C VAL A 299 -13.47 11.75 5.70
N ASP A 300 -14.16 12.90 5.76
CA ASP A 300 -15.57 12.98 6.13
C ASP A 300 -16.30 14.07 5.33
N VAL A 301 -17.60 13.86 5.15
CA VAL A 301 -18.52 14.87 4.60
C VAL A 301 -18.80 15.89 5.70
N VAL A 302 -18.54 17.16 5.41
CA VAL A 302 -18.73 18.23 6.40
C VAL A 302 -20.22 18.37 6.73
N ARG A 303 -20.51 18.36 8.03
CA ARG A 303 -21.82 18.61 8.66
C ARG A 303 -21.66 19.80 9.60
N GLU A 304 -22.77 20.30 10.14
CA GLU A 304 -22.75 21.47 11.03
C GLU A 304 -21.84 21.28 12.26
N ASN A 305 -21.79 20.05 12.82
CA ASN A 305 -20.94 19.72 13.96
C ASN A 305 -19.49 19.39 13.60
N THR A 306 -19.15 19.29 12.31
CA THR A 306 -17.78 19.03 11.81
C THR A 306 -17.26 20.15 10.90
N ALA A 307 -18.00 21.25 10.81
CA ALA A 307 -17.65 22.43 10.03
C ALA A 307 -16.44 23.17 10.61
N SER A 308 -15.71 23.88 9.74
CA SER A 308 -14.56 24.69 10.17
C SER A 308 -14.90 25.76 11.21
N TYR A 309 -16.10 26.36 11.19
CA TYR A 309 -16.52 27.35 12.20
C TYR A 309 -16.66 26.76 13.61
N VAL A 310 -16.69 25.43 13.78
CA VAL A 310 -16.75 24.77 15.08
C VAL A 310 -15.47 25.02 15.88
N TRP A 311 -14.31 25.03 15.21
CA TRP A 311 -13.02 25.29 15.87
C TRP A 311 -12.47 26.69 15.59
N THR A 312 -12.82 27.30 14.45
CA THR A 312 -12.38 28.67 14.10
C THR A 312 -13.28 29.77 14.65
N GLY A 313 -14.51 29.47 15.04
CA GLY A 313 -15.54 30.49 15.28
C GLY A 313 -16.23 30.94 13.99
N LYS A 314 -17.27 31.79 14.12
CA LYS A 314 -18.01 32.34 12.97
C LYS A 314 -17.34 33.62 12.46
N GLY A 315 -17.12 33.73 11.16
CA GLY A 315 -16.34 34.80 10.53
C GLY A 315 -14.83 34.56 10.65
N TYR A 316 -14.03 35.63 10.62
CA TYR A 316 -12.59 35.57 10.91
C TYR A 316 -12.33 35.93 12.37
N GLN A 317 -12.01 34.93 13.19
CA GLN A 317 -11.69 35.09 14.62
C GLN A 317 -10.26 34.61 14.89
N PRO A 318 -9.23 35.44 14.61
CA PRO A 318 -7.83 35.02 14.66
C PRO A 318 -7.38 34.52 16.03
N ASP A 319 -8.02 34.98 17.10
CA ASP A 319 -7.81 34.53 18.48
C ASP A 319 -8.23 33.07 18.72
N LYS A 320 -9.15 32.53 17.91
CA LYS A 320 -9.59 31.13 17.97
C LYS A 320 -8.84 30.22 17.00
N ILE A 321 -8.28 30.76 15.93
CA ILE A 321 -7.55 30.02 14.90
C ILE A 321 -6.15 29.68 15.43
N THR A 322 -6.10 28.73 16.37
CA THR A 322 -4.86 28.26 17.03
C THR A 322 -4.61 26.78 16.77
N PRO A 323 -3.34 26.32 16.76
CA PRO A 323 -3.03 24.91 16.53
C PRO A 323 -3.69 23.99 17.56
N GLU A 324 -3.77 24.42 18.81
CA GLU A 324 -4.36 23.67 19.92
C GLU A 324 -5.87 23.46 19.71
N ASN A 325 -6.60 24.50 19.30
CA ASN A 325 -8.03 24.40 19.00
C ASN A 325 -8.28 23.47 17.81
N PHE A 326 -7.47 23.60 16.75
CA PHE A 326 -7.54 22.71 15.59
C PHE A 326 -7.29 21.26 15.99
N VAL A 327 -6.17 20.96 16.68
CA VAL A 327 -5.81 19.57 17.01
C VAL A 327 -6.83 18.93 17.95
N LYS A 328 -7.35 19.68 18.92
CA LYS A 328 -8.43 19.20 19.80
C LYS A 328 -9.69 18.83 19.01
N PHE A 329 -10.10 19.70 18.09
CA PHE A 329 -11.22 19.44 17.19
C PHE A 329 -10.94 18.23 16.28
N TYR A 330 -9.77 18.19 15.66
CA TYR A 330 -9.38 17.18 14.69
C TYR A 330 -9.31 15.78 15.30
N ARG A 331 -8.80 15.63 16.52
CA ARG A 331 -8.81 14.35 17.25
C ARG A 331 -10.22 13.87 17.59
N ALA A 332 -11.15 14.78 17.87
CA ALA A 332 -12.55 14.43 18.11
C ALA A 332 -13.27 14.03 16.82
N LEU A 333 -12.88 14.63 15.69
CA LEU A 333 -13.39 14.29 14.36
C LEU A 333 -12.85 12.93 13.89
N VAL A 334 -11.55 12.74 14.01
CA VAL A 334 -10.82 11.58 13.48
C VAL A 334 -10.51 10.62 14.61
N ASN A 335 -11.49 9.78 14.94
CA ASN A 335 -11.48 8.90 16.12
C ASN A 335 -10.22 8.03 16.27
N VAL A 336 -9.56 7.64 15.18
CA VAL A 336 -8.31 6.87 15.26
C VAL A 336 -7.18 7.61 15.99
N PHE A 337 -7.22 8.95 16.03
CA PHE A 337 -6.27 9.78 16.77
C PHE A 337 -6.69 10.06 18.21
N ASN A 338 -7.87 9.58 18.62
CA ASN A 338 -8.32 9.63 20.01
C ASN A 338 -7.90 8.34 20.75
N THR A 339 -6.60 8.25 21.04
CA THR A 339 -5.96 7.06 21.64
C THR A 339 -6.22 6.90 23.14
N GLY A 340 -6.87 7.87 23.79
CA GLY A 340 -7.01 7.88 25.26
C GLY A 340 -5.67 8.01 26.00
N GLY A 341 -4.65 8.60 25.35
CA GLY A 341 -3.31 8.77 25.92
C GLY A 341 -2.38 7.58 25.72
N GLN A 342 -2.79 6.57 24.94
CA GLN A 342 -1.98 5.41 24.60
C GLN A 342 -1.27 5.59 23.26
N ASN A 343 -0.26 4.75 22.98
CA ASN A 343 0.35 4.70 21.65
C ASN A 343 -0.68 4.30 20.60
N LEU A 344 -0.57 4.88 19.40
CA LEU A 344 -1.39 4.47 18.27
C LEU A 344 -0.70 3.31 17.56
N ARG A 345 -1.30 2.13 17.64
CA ARG A 345 -0.94 0.98 16.81
C ARG A 345 -1.29 1.29 15.35
N LEU A 346 -0.28 1.61 14.55
CA LEU A 346 -0.45 2.03 13.17
C LEU A 346 -0.82 0.85 12.27
N ALA A 347 -0.13 -0.27 12.42
CA ALA A 347 -0.41 -1.47 11.64
C ALA A 347 0.12 -2.75 12.25
N ASP A 348 -0.49 -3.84 11.80
CA ASP A 348 0.00 -5.20 11.99
C ASP A 348 0.37 -5.82 10.66
N PHE A 349 1.46 -6.58 10.67
CA PHE A 349 1.92 -7.35 9.52
C PHE A 349 2.20 -8.79 9.92
N HIS A 350 2.22 -9.69 8.94
CA HIS A 350 2.91 -10.98 9.03
C HIS A 350 4.19 -10.95 8.20
N VAL A 351 5.10 -11.87 8.52
CA VAL A 351 6.32 -12.10 7.73
C VAL A 351 6.00 -13.03 6.56
N ASN A 352 6.28 -12.55 5.35
CA ASN A 352 6.15 -13.29 4.10
C ASN A 352 7.45 -14.03 3.77
N LEU A 353 7.47 -15.33 4.05
CA LEU A 353 8.66 -16.16 3.81
C LEU A 353 9.03 -16.31 2.33
N ALA A 354 8.10 -16.07 1.39
CA ALA A 354 8.42 -16.10 -0.04
C ALA A 354 9.47 -15.05 -0.45
N LYS A 355 9.70 -14.03 0.39
CA LYS A 355 10.82 -13.11 0.22
C LYS A 355 12.18 -13.80 0.26
N ILE A 356 12.31 -14.91 1.00
CA ILE A 356 13.58 -15.56 1.32
C ILE A 356 13.73 -16.84 0.49
N GLN A 357 14.92 -17.02 -0.07
CA GLN A 357 15.30 -18.19 -0.86
C GLN A 357 16.57 -18.79 -0.28
N VAL A 358 16.66 -20.11 -0.22
CA VAL A 358 17.87 -20.82 0.24
C VAL A 358 18.33 -21.75 -0.86
N ALA A 359 19.56 -21.54 -1.37
CA ALA A 359 20.12 -22.34 -2.45
C ALA A 359 19.18 -22.44 -3.67
N GLY A 360 18.52 -21.33 -4.01
CA GLY A 360 17.52 -21.23 -5.08
C GLY A 360 16.11 -21.70 -4.71
N PHE A 361 15.93 -22.47 -3.63
CA PHE A 361 14.64 -22.94 -3.16
C PHE A 361 13.84 -21.81 -2.48
N PRO A 362 12.61 -21.50 -2.91
CA PRO A 362 11.78 -20.48 -2.28
C PRO A 362 11.18 -21.00 -0.98
N LEU A 363 11.24 -20.21 0.10
CA LEU A 363 10.46 -20.52 1.29
C LEU A 363 9.00 -20.11 1.09
N SER A 364 8.11 -20.64 1.92
CA SER A 364 6.69 -20.29 1.90
C SER A 364 6.05 -20.63 3.24
N GLY A 365 4.82 -20.14 3.44
CA GLY A 365 4.10 -20.26 4.71
C GLY A 365 4.29 -19.06 5.63
N ALA A 366 3.77 -19.19 6.85
CA ALA A 366 3.87 -18.18 7.89
C ALA A 366 4.92 -18.59 8.93
N VAL A 367 5.64 -17.60 9.47
CA VAL A 367 6.48 -17.80 10.65
C VAL A 367 5.56 -17.96 11.85
N MET A 368 5.75 -19.03 12.63
CA MET A 368 4.96 -19.32 13.82
C MET A 368 5.77 -18.99 15.07
N ASN A 369 5.14 -18.36 16.05
CA ASN A 369 5.64 -18.11 17.41
C ASN A 369 4.60 -18.66 18.40
N ASP A 370 4.97 -19.67 19.20
CA ASP A 370 4.08 -20.35 20.15
C ASP A 370 2.71 -20.78 19.58
N GLY A 371 2.72 -21.30 18.35
CA GLY A 371 1.51 -21.79 17.68
C GLY A 371 0.63 -20.71 17.05
N GLN A 372 1.01 -19.44 17.12
CA GLN A 372 0.36 -18.33 16.42
C GLN A 372 1.27 -17.78 15.33
N ALA A 373 0.69 -17.18 14.28
CA ALA A 373 1.47 -16.47 13.29
C ALA A 373 2.20 -15.28 13.94
N LEU A 374 3.49 -15.14 13.67
CA LEU A 374 4.30 -14.04 14.16
C LEU A 374 3.76 -12.72 13.62
N LYS A 375 3.32 -11.86 14.52
CA LYS A 375 2.83 -10.51 14.20
C LYS A 375 3.95 -9.50 14.36
N VAL A 376 4.15 -8.70 13.33
CA VAL A 376 5.03 -7.55 13.34
C VAL A 376 4.17 -6.33 13.59
N GLN A 377 4.41 -5.63 14.69
CA GLN A 377 3.61 -4.48 15.10
C GLN A 377 4.39 -3.19 14.86
N VAL A 378 3.71 -2.21 14.28
CA VAL A 378 4.25 -0.87 14.06
C VAL A 378 3.35 0.13 14.75
N GLU A 379 3.93 1.04 15.52
CA GLU A 379 3.22 2.06 16.25
C GLU A 379 3.91 3.41 16.18
N ILE A 380 3.17 4.43 16.59
CA ILE A 380 3.67 5.76 16.89
C ILE A 380 3.31 6.06 18.35
N THR A 381 4.25 6.62 19.10
CA THR A 381 3.95 7.00 20.49
C THR A 381 2.92 8.13 20.55
N GLU A 382 2.19 8.24 21.66
CA GLU A 382 1.22 9.34 21.83
C GLU A 382 1.87 10.73 21.72
N GLU A 383 3.10 10.86 22.23
CA GLU A 383 3.91 12.07 22.09
C GLU A 383 4.25 12.33 20.61
N GLY A 384 4.75 11.30 19.91
CA GLY A 384 5.10 11.39 18.50
C GLY A 384 3.90 11.77 17.62
N LEU A 385 2.73 11.18 17.90
CA LEU A 385 1.47 11.50 17.22
C LEU A 385 1.02 12.92 17.53
N THR A 386 1.05 13.34 18.79
CA THR A 386 0.72 14.71 19.20
C THR A 386 1.59 15.72 18.47
N ASN A 387 2.90 15.48 18.40
CA ASN A 387 3.84 16.37 17.72
C ASN A 387 3.50 16.49 16.23
N LYS A 388 3.17 15.39 15.54
CA LYS A 388 2.78 15.41 14.12
C LYS A 388 1.44 16.09 13.87
N LEU A 389 0.45 15.86 14.74
CA LEU A 389 -0.83 16.55 14.64
C LEU A 389 -0.68 18.05 14.92
N MET A 390 0.18 18.46 15.86
CA MET A 390 0.50 19.86 16.11
C MET A 390 1.25 20.51 14.94
N GLU A 391 2.16 19.79 14.29
CA GLU A 391 2.79 20.23 13.04
C GLU A 391 1.75 20.49 11.95
N PHE A 392 0.84 19.53 11.72
CA PHE A 392 -0.28 19.72 10.80
C PHE A 392 -1.16 20.91 11.20
N GLY A 393 -1.50 21.03 12.49
CA GLY A 393 -2.30 22.14 12.99
C GLY A 393 -1.66 23.52 12.79
N ARG A 394 -0.34 23.63 12.95
CA ARG A 394 0.40 24.87 12.64
C ARG A 394 0.32 25.22 11.16
N LEU A 395 0.43 24.24 10.27
CA LEU A 395 0.27 24.45 8.82
C LEU A 395 -1.15 24.89 8.47
N VAL A 396 -2.17 24.22 9.02
CA VAL A 396 -3.58 24.60 8.83
C VAL A 396 -3.83 26.03 9.32
N VAL A 397 -3.37 26.37 10.52
CA VAL A 397 -3.54 27.72 11.09
C VAL A 397 -2.79 28.78 10.29
N ALA A 398 -1.56 28.50 9.87
CA ALA A 398 -0.79 29.39 9.00
C ALA A 398 -1.52 29.64 7.68
N PHE A 399 -2.10 28.59 7.09
CA PHE A 399 -2.91 28.67 5.87
C PHE A 399 -4.17 29.53 6.08
N TYR A 400 -4.91 29.30 7.18
CA TYR A 400 -6.08 30.09 7.53
C TYR A 400 -5.73 31.58 7.73
N ASN A 401 -4.64 31.87 8.43
CA ASN A 401 -4.21 33.24 8.68
C ASN A 401 -3.69 33.95 7.43
N HIS A 402 -2.98 33.23 6.56
CA HIS A 402 -2.46 33.77 5.30
C HIS A 402 -3.59 34.33 4.41
N PHE A 403 -4.69 33.57 4.29
CA PHE A 403 -5.86 33.96 3.50
C PHE A 403 -6.97 34.64 4.32
N LYS A 404 -6.73 34.96 5.61
CA LYS A 404 -7.73 35.49 6.56
C LYS A 404 -9.08 34.75 6.47
N LEU A 405 -9.05 33.42 6.47
CA LEU A 405 -10.21 32.61 6.14
C LEU A 405 -11.37 32.84 7.11
N GLU A 406 -12.51 33.23 6.55
CA GLU A 406 -13.76 33.32 7.29
C GLU A 406 -14.53 32.02 7.15
N SER A 407 -15.04 31.49 8.27
CA SER A 407 -15.98 30.38 8.25
C SER A 407 -17.33 30.82 8.80
N ASN A 408 -18.35 30.82 7.96
CA ASN A 408 -19.72 31.19 8.30
C ASN A 408 -20.64 29.96 8.17
N GLU A 409 -21.86 30.00 8.69
CA GLU A 409 -22.76 28.82 8.69
C GLU A 409 -22.99 28.21 7.29
N HIS A 410 -22.98 29.05 6.25
CA HIS A 410 -23.26 28.65 4.86
C HIS A 410 -22.25 29.20 3.85
N SER A 411 -21.16 29.82 4.29
CA SER A 411 -20.09 30.26 3.39
C SER A 411 -18.70 30.15 4.00
N GLY A 412 -17.69 29.94 3.15
CA GLY A 412 -16.29 30.11 3.50
C GLY A 412 -15.68 31.17 2.59
N VAL A 413 -14.99 32.17 3.15
CA VAL A 413 -14.45 33.31 2.39
C VAL A 413 -12.93 33.36 2.52
N PHE A 414 -12.26 33.35 1.37
CA PHE A 414 -10.82 33.41 1.22
C PHE A 414 -10.44 34.81 0.73
N HIS A 415 -9.58 35.51 1.45
CA HIS A 415 -9.07 36.80 1.02
C HIS A 415 -7.71 36.58 0.35
N LEU A 416 -7.65 36.79 -0.97
CA LEU A 416 -6.46 36.51 -1.79
C LEU A 416 -5.54 37.71 -1.93
N SER A 417 -4.24 37.46 -2.06
CA SER A 417 -3.29 38.47 -2.53
C SER A 417 -3.70 38.97 -3.93
N GLU A 418 -3.32 40.21 -4.28
CA GLU A 418 -3.61 40.75 -5.61
C GLU A 418 -2.97 39.90 -6.71
N GLU A 419 -1.77 39.35 -6.45
CA GLU A 419 -1.05 38.45 -7.35
C GLU A 419 -1.82 37.15 -7.59
N ALA A 420 -2.17 36.41 -6.53
CA ALA A 420 -2.93 35.16 -6.65
C ALA A 420 -4.31 35.37 -7.29
N PHE A 421 -5.01 36.45 -6.94
CA PHE A 421 -6.30 36.77 -7.55
C PHE A 421 -6.15 37.02 -9.06
N THR A 422 -5.12 37.79 -9.45
CA THR A 422 -4.82 38.09 -10.85
C THR A 422 -4.43 36.83 -11.63
N GLU A 423 -3.66 35.94 -11.03
CA GLU A 423 -3.29 34.66 -11.63
C GLU A 423 -4.53 33.80 -11.92
N ILE A 424 -5.46 33.70 -10.95
CA ILE A 424 -6.74 33.01 -11.15
C ILE A 424 -7.59 33.68 -12.24
N LEU A 425 -7.63 35.01 -12.27
CA LEU A 425 -8.38 35.77 -13.27
C LEU A 425 -7.91 35.48 -14.70
N ASN A 426 -6.59 35.28 -14.86
CA ASN A 426 -5.92 35.01 -16.14
C ASN A 426 -5.98 33.55 -16.58
N LEU A 427 -6.50 32.63 -15.76
CA LEU A 427 -6.71 31.24 -16.18
C LEU A 427 -7.67 31.17 -17.37
N LYS A 428 -7.23 30.48 -18.44
CA LYS A 428 -8.03 30.28 -19.65
C LYS A 428 -9.37 29.60 -19.37
N ASN A 429 -9.33 28.56 -18.53
CA ASN A 429 -10.49 27.86 -17.99
C ASN A 429 -10.31 27.88 -16.47
N ARG A 430 -11.21 28.50 -15.72
CA ARG A 430 -11.08 28.75 -14.28
C ARG A 430 -11.33 27.50 -13.44
N LYS A 431 -10.69 26.39 -13.80
CA LYS A 431 -10.89 25.09 -13.16
C LYS A 431 -10.43 25.17 -11.71
N TYR A 432 -11.25 24.65 -10.82
CA TYR A 432 -11.04 24.69 -9.38
C TYR A 432 -9.71 24.03 -8.99
N LYS A 433 -9.29 22.97 -9.70
CA LYS A 433 -7.96 22.39 -9.48
C LYS A 433 -6.80 23.37 -9.67
N ASP A 434 -6.89 24.22 -10.67
CA ASP A 434 -5.83 25.16 -11.02
C ASP A 434 -5.85 26.31 -9.99
N VAL A 435 -7.04 26.70 -9.52
CA VAL A 435 -7.20 27.61 -8.38
C VAL A 435 -6.52 27.06 -7.12
N LEU A 436 -6.75 25.80 -6.75
CA LEU A 436 -6.13 25.19 -5.56
C LEU A 436 -4.62 25.13 -5.64
N LYS A 437 -4.10 24.87 -6.85
CA LYS A 437 -2.67 24.91 -7.12
C LYS A 437 -2.11 26.31 -6.84
N ILE A 438 -2.74 27.34 -7.38
CA ILE A 438 -2.35 28.75 -7.13
C ILE A 438 -2.38 29.05 -5.62
N LEU A 439 -3.42 28.63 -4.90
CA LEU A 439 -3.53 28.86 -3.45
C LEU A 439 -2.41 28.16 -2.67
N ILE A 440 -2.06 26.92 -3.01
CA ILE A 440 -0.99 26.23 -2.31
C ILE A 440 0.38 26.83 -2.64
N ASP A 441 0.59 27.27 -3.89
CA ASP A 441 1.85 27.84 -4.35
C ASP A 441 2.07 29.23 -3.71
N ASP A 442 1.04 30.08 -3.68
CA ASP A 442 1.04 31.38 -2.98
C ASP A 442 1.31 31.21 -1.47
N PHE A 443 0.66 30.24 -0.83
CA PHE A 443 0.94 29.90 0.57
C PHE A 443 2.39 29.42 0.78
N LYS A 444 2.87 28.48 -0.04
CA LYS A 444 4.22 27.92 0.10
C LYS A 444 5.30 28.97 -0.14
N GLU A 445 5.14 29.84 -1.13
CA GLU A 445 6.10 30.91 -1.39
C GLU A 445 6.11 31.93 -0.24
N ALA A 446 4.94 32.28 0.31
CA ALA A 446 4.85 33.19 1.46
C ALA A 446 5.54 32.66 2.73
N TYR A 447 5.73 31.34 2.85
CA TYR A 447 6.39 30.69 3.99
C TYR A 447 7.75 30.06 3.66
N LYS A 448 8.24 30.26 2.44
CA LYS A 448 9.57 29.82 2.02
C LYS A 448 10.65 30.50 2.85
N GLY A 449 11.57 29.71 3.39
CA GLY A 449 12.62 30.19 4.29
C GLY A 449 12.15 30.58 5.71
N LYS A 450 10.85 30.44 6.04
CA LYS A 450 10.31 30.70 7.38
C LYS A 450 10.39 29.49 8.32
N ASN A 451 11.06 28.40 7.91
CA ASN A 451 11.24 27.16 8.67
C ASN A 451 9.94 26.59 9.27
N LEU A 452 8.82 26.66 8.54
CA LEU A 452 7.57 26.02 8.95
C LEU A 452 7.68 24.50 8.71
N PRO A 453 7.69 23.64 9.74
CA PRO A 453 7.92 22.21 9.57
C PRO A 453 6.78 21.55 8.77
N GLY A 454 7.14 20.62 7.88
CA GLY A 454 6.20 19.82 7.11
C GLY A 454 5.55 20.55 5.93
N LEU A 455 6.03 21.75 5.57
CA LEU A 455 5.53 22.53 4.44
C LEU A 455 5.65 21.78 3.09
N ASP A 456 6.67 20.94 2.94
CA ASP A 456 6.93 20.13 1.75
C ASP A 456 5.90 19.02 1.56
N ILE A 457 5.42 18.42 2.67
CA ILE A 457 4.39 17.37 2.70
C ILE A 457 2.98 17.89 2.95
N PHE A 458 2.79 19.21 2.99
CA PHE A 458 1.49 19.86 3.10
C PHE A 458 0.96 20.25 1.72
N THR A 459 -0.30 19.95 1.44
CA THR A 459 -0.94 20.31 0.17
C THR A 459 -2.44 20.48 0.32
N THR A 460 -3.09 21.02 -0.72
CA THR A 460 -4.54 20.94 -0.86
C THR A 460 -4.92 19.65 -1.61
N GLY A 461 -6.16 19.18 -1.42
CA GLY A 461 -6.75 17.93 -1.96
C GLY A 461 -6.34 17.52 -3.38
N ASN A 462 -6.53 16.26 -3.79
CA ASN A 462 -6.07 15.80 -5.10
C ASN A 462 -6.65 16.62 -6.26
N TRP A 463 -5.77 17.42 -6.90
CA TRP A 463 -6.08 18.40 -7.94
C TRP A 463 -6.65 17.75 -9.22
N GLU A 464 -6.49 16.46 -9.44
CA GLU A 464 -6.89 15.83 -10.70
C GLU A 464 -8.42 15.67 -10.85
N LYS A 465 -9.19 15.81 -9.76
CA LYS A 465 -10.63 15.52 -9.72
C LYS A 465 -11.56 16.75 -9.67
N ARG A 466 -11.05 17.98 -9.86
CA ARG A 466 -11.86 19.20 -9.65
C ARG A 466 -12.09 19.95 -10.95
N VAL A 467 -12.98 19.40 -11.78
CA VAL A 467 -13.32 19.90 -13.14
C VAL A 467 -14.26 21.12 -13.14
N HIS A 468 -14.85 21.44 -11.99
CA HIS A 468 -15.72 22.61 -11.87
C HIS A 468 -14.94 23.90 -12.09
N GLU A 469 -15.58 24.86 -12.73
CA GLU A 469 -15.03 26.20 -12.84
C GLU A 469 -15.55 27.08 -11.70
N VAL A 470 -14.66 27.89 -11.14
CA VAL A 470 -15.08 28.95 -10.23
C VAL A 470 -15.80 30.04 -11.02
N SER A 471 -16.95 30.47 -10.51
CA SER A 471 -17.76 31.52 -11.15
C SER A 471 -17.27 32.89 -10.73
N LEU A 472 -16.91 33.74 -11.69
CA LEU A 472 -16.58 35.14 -11.42
C LEU A 472 -17.86 35.98 -11.37
N ASN A 473 -17.97 36.84 -10.36
CA ASN A 473 -19.11 37.75 -10.24
C ASN A 473 -19.05 38.92 -11.23
N LYS A 474 -20.12 39.73 -11.28
CA LYS A 474 -20.25 40.85 -12.24
C LYS A 474 -19.22 41.96 -12.01
N THR A 475 -18.87 42.22 -10.75
CA THR A 475 -17.90 43.25 -10.36
C THR A 475 -16.45 42.80 -10.56
N LYS A 476 -16.24 41.51 -10.90
CA LYS A 476 -14.93 40.88 -11.15
C LYS A 476 -13.98 40.93 -9.96
N ASP A 477 -14.52 40.91 -8.74
CA ASP A 477 -13.75 40.97 -7.48
C ASP A 477 -13.85 39.68 -6.65
N THR A 478 -14.71 38.73 -7.04
CA THR A 478 -14.97 37.50 -6.30
C THR A 478 -15.17 36.31 -7.23
N PHE A 479 -14.45 35.22 -6.96
CA PHE A 479 -14.72 33.90 -7.51
C PHE A 479 -15.54 33.08 -6.52
N SER A 480 -16.45 32.24 -7.01
CA SER A 480 -17.29 31.42 -6.13
C SER A 480 -17.48 29.99 -6.62
N LEU A 481 -17.56 29.07 -5.67
CA LEU A 481 -18.09 27.72 -5.84
C LEU A 481 -19.40 27.63 -5.08
N ARG A 482 -20.50 27.46 -5.82
CA ARG A 482 -21.83 27.45 -5.23
C ARG A 482 -22.09 26.19 -4.42
N ARG A 483 -22.94 26.32 -3.40
CA ARG A 483 -23.59 25.20 -2.73
C ARG A 483 -24.29 24.28 -3.75
N ARG A 484 -24.31 22.98 -3.48
CA ARG A 484 -24.89 21.91 -4.31
C ARG A 484 -24.18 21.61 -5.64
N ALA A 485 -23.04 22.25 -5.92
CA ALA A 485 -22.06 21.71 -6.87
C ALA A 485 -21.33 20.50 -6.23
N VAL A 486 -20.43 19.78 -6.91
CA VAL A 486 -19.69 18.65 -6.32
C VAL A 486 -18.26 19.09 -5.99
N TRP A 487 -18.03 19.61 -4.79
CA TRP A 487 -16.70 20.04 -4.36
C TRP A 487 -16.50 19.95 -2.85
N ASN A 488 -15.25 19.76 -2.47
CA ASN A 488 -14.71 19.81 -1.11
C ASN A 488 -13.49 20.74 -1.09
N PHE A 489 -13.11 21.25 0.08
CA PHE A 489 -11.83 21.94 0.29
C PHE A 489 -11.04 21.23 1.38
N ASP A 490 -9.84 20.82 1.01
CA ASP A 490 -9.14 19.70 1.63
C ASP A 490 -7.74 20.17 1.95
N LEU A 491 -7.30 19.96 3.19
CA LEU A 491 -5.92 20.15 3.61
C LEU A 491 -5.33 18.77 3.92
N LEU A 492 -4.29 18.41 3.18
CA LEU A 492 -3.59 17.14 3.25
C LEU A 492 -2.24 17.33 3.93
N PHE A 493 -1.84 16.33 4.71
CA PHE A 493 -0.51 16.28 5.31
C PHE A 493 0.05 14.86 5.32
N GLY A 494 1.31 14.76 4.91
CA GLY A 494 2.04 13.49 4.80
C GLY A 494 1.94 12.83 3.43
N THR A 495 2.83 11.89 3.16
CA THR A 495 2.82 11.10 1.93
C THR A 495 1.65 10.12 1.90
N ASN A 496 1.25 9.69 0.71
CA ASN A 496 0.16 8.70 0.54
C ASN A 496 -1.18 9.11 1.17
N ASN A 497 -1.46 10.42 1.24
CA ASN A 497 -2.65 10.99 1.87
C ASN A 497 -2.83 10.50 3.32
N ALA A 498 -1.74 10.53 4.09
CA ALA A 498 -1.70 9.99 5.46
C ALA A 498 -2.76 10.61 6.37
N VAL A 499 -2.90 11.93 6.35
CA VAL A 499 -4.01 12.63 7.02
C VAL A 499 -4.58 13.75 6.18
N TYR A 500 -5.83 14.05 6.50
CA TYR A 500 -6.67 14.90 5.71
C TYR A 500 -7.67 15.64 6.60
N TYR A 501 -7.98 16.89 6.26
CA TYR A 501 -9.04 17.69 6.87
C TYR A 501 -9.90 18.39 5.82
N THR A 502 -11.22 18.11 5.80
CA THR A 502 -12.18 18.92 5.02
C THR A 502 -12.74 20.05 5.88
N GLY A 503 -12.45 21.29 5.54
CA GLY A 503 -13.05 22.45 6.23
C GLY A 503 -14.41 22.85 5.67
N TRP A 504 -14.62 22.59 4.37
CA TRP A 504 -15.80 23.03 3.63
C TRP A 504 -16.18 22.03 2.52
N THR A 505 -17.48 21.78 2.39
CA THR A 505 -18.06 21.02 1.28
C THR A 505 -19.25 21.74 0.68
N SER A 506 -19.51 21.45 -0.59
CA SER A 506 -20.63 22.00 -1.34
C SER A 506 -22.01 21.66 -0.76
N THR A 507 -22.12 20.64 0.08
CA THR A 507 -23.37 20.25 0.75
C THR A 507 -23.88 21.35 1.68
N LEU A 508 -22.97 22.04 2.37
CA LEU A 508 -23.29 23.03 3.40
C LEU A 508 -22.89 24.46 3.00
N PHE A 509 -21.85 24.62 2.16
CA PHE A 509 -21.23 25.92 1.93
C PHE A 509 -21.30 26.39 0.48
N THR A 510 -21.24 27.71 0.31
CA THR A 510 -20.65 28.37 -0.86
C THR A 510 -19.21 28.77 -0.50
N LEU A 511 -18.24 28.49 -1.37
CA LEU A 511 -16.85 28.92 -1.17
C LEU A 511 -16.58 30.16 -2.01
N GLU A 512 -15.98 31.19 -1.44
CA GLU A 512 -15.70 32.46 -2.10
C GLU A 512 -14.21 32.79 -2.00
N PHE A 513 -13.64 33.30 -3.09
CA PHE A 513 -12.28 33.80 -3.17
C PHE A 513 -12.32 35.26 -3.61
N THR A 514 -12.07 36.17 -2.68
CA THR A 514 -12.21 37.62 -2.83
C THR A 514 -10.83 38.25 -2.98
N LYS A 515 -10.76 39.38 -3.68
CA LYS A 515 -9.57 40.22 -3.65
C LYS A 515 -9.44 40.88 -2.27
N LYS A 516 -8.25 40.80 -1.65
CA LYS A 516 -7.93 41.52 -0.39
C LYS A 516 -8.10 43.02 -0.50
#